data_AF-A0A1A8M068-F1
#
_entry.id   AF-A0A1A8M068-F1
#
_cell.length_a   1.000
_cell.length_b   1.000
_cell.length_c   1.000
_cell.angle_alpha   90.00
_cell.angle_beta   90.00
_cell.angle_gamma   90.00
#
_symmetry.space_group_name_H-M   'P 1'
#
loop_
_entity.id
_entity.type
_entity.pdbx_description
1 polymer ?
#
loop_
_entity_poly.entity_id
_entity_poly.type
_entity_poly.pdbx_seq_one_letter_code
_entity_poly.pdbx_strand_id
1 'polypeptide(L)'
;SCRVLYYNLREIYMKLCKRSTPPLSLYGQLLWREFFYTSATNNPNFDRMEGNPICVQIPWDQNPEALAKWAEGRTGFPWINAIMTQLRQEGWIHHRARHAVACFLTRGDLWISWESGMKVFEELLLDAD
;
A
#
# COMPACT_ATOMS: atom_id res chain seq x y z
N SER A 1 -5.87 19.72 -0.98
CA SER A 1 -7.08 19.07 -1.52
C SER A 1 -6.74 18.31 -2.80
N CYS A 2 -7.24 17.08 -2.97
CA CYS A 2 -7.03 16.25 -4.17
C CYS A 2 -7.53 16.93 -5.46
N ARG A 3 -8.62 17.70 -5.37
CA ARG A 3 -9.20 18.47 -6.49
C ARG A 3 -8.23 19.53 -7.01
N VAL A 4 -7.58 20.27 -6.10
CA VAL A 4 -6.59 21.29 -6.47
C VAL A 4 -5.40 20.65 -7.17
N LEU A 5 -4.90 19.52 -6.66
CA LEU A 5 -3.81 18.78 -7.29
C LEU A 5 -4.19 18.31 -8.71
N TYR A 6 -5.39 17.73 -8.87
CA TYR A 6 -5.91 17.30 -10.18
C TYR A 6 -5.93 18.45 -11.21
N TYR A 7 -6.52 19.59 -10.85
CA TYR A 7 -6.60 20.74 -11.76
C TYR A 7 -5.22 21.31 -12.08
N ASN A 8 -4.32 21.42 -11.10
CA ASN A 8 -2.96 21.91 -11.33
C ASN A 8 -2.17 20.99 -12.28
N LEU A 9 -2.25 19.67 -12.09
CA LEU A 9 -1.61 18.69 -12.99
C LEU A 9 -2.16 18.81 -14.42
N ARG A 10 -3.48 18.91 -14.56
CA ARG A 10 -4.15 19.09 -15.86
C ARG A 10 -3.68 20.35 -16.57
N GLU A 11 -3.65 21.48 -15.86
CA GLU A 11 -3.24 22.77 -16.43
C GLU A 11 -1.78 22.77 -16.89
N ILE A 12 -0.87 22.25 -16.06
CA ILE A 12 0.56 22.14 -16.43
C ILE A 12 0.73 21.26 -17.66
N TYR A 13 0.08 20.09 -17.70
CA TYR A 13 0.16 19.19 -18.84
C TYR A 13 -0.38 19.84 -20.12
N MET A 14 -1.55 20.48 -20.06
CA MET A 14 -2.15 21.13 -21.23
C MET A 14 -1.30 22.28 -21.77
N LYS A 15 -0.60 23.03 -20.90
CA LYS A 15 0.34 24.09 -21.31
C LYS A 15 1.57 23.52 -22.03
N LEU A 16 2.16 22.45 -21.51
CA LEU A 16 3.39 21.87 -22.05
C LEU A 16 3.15 21.01 -23.30
N CYS A 17 2.04 20.29 -23.35
CA CYS A 17 1.73 19.33 -24.41
C CYS A 17 0.76 19.88 -25.47
N LYS A 18 0.72 21.20 -25.66
CA LYS A 18 -0.09 21.89 -26.70
C LYS A 18 -1.57 21.47 -26.72
N ARG A 19 -2.20 21.40 -25.54
CA ARG A 19 -3.62 21.01 -25.36
C ARG A 19 -3.96 19.58 -25.82
N SER A 20 -2.99 18.65 -25.82
CA SER A 20 -3.32 17.24 -25.93
C SER A 20 -4.10 16.77 -24.69
N THR A 21 -4.97 15.78 -24.88
CA THR A 21 -5.68 15.13 -23.78
C THR A 21 -4.68 14.44 -22.86
N PRO A 22 -4.67 14.73 -21.54
CA PRO A 22 -3.77 14.06 -20.61
C PRO A 22 -4.07 12.56 -20.53
N PRO A 23 -3.05 11.69 -20.53
CA PRO A 23 -3.25 10.27 -20.29
C PRO A 23 -3.67 10.01 -18.84
N LEU A 24 -4.42 8.94 -18.60
CA LEU A 24 -4.86 8.55 -17.24
C LEU A 24 -3.68 8.32 -16.28
N SER A 25 -2.52 7.89 -16.80
CA SER A 25 -1.31 7.68 -16.01
C SER A 25 -0.82 8.96 -15.31
N LEU A 26 -1.12 10.15 -15.83
CA LEU A 26 -0.82 11.42 -15.16
C LEU A 26 -1.51 11.52 -13.80
N TYR A 27 -2.70 10.94 -13.68
CA TYR A 27 -3.54 10.97 -12.47
C TYR A 27 -3.46 9.66 -11.68
N GLY A 28 -2.52 8.76 -12.01
CA GLY A 28 -2.49 7.40 -11.48
C GLY A 28 -2.56 7.33 -9.96
N GLN A 29 -1.80 8.18 -9.25
CA GLN A 29 -1.85 8.24 -7.77
C GLN A 29 -3.22 8.66 -7.24
N LEU A 30 -3.88 9.64 -7.87
CA LEU A 30 -5.21 10.10 -7.48
C LEU A 30 -6.27 9.05 -7.75
N LEU A 31 -6.23 8.43 -8.93
CA LEU A 31 -7.22 7.44 -9.34
C LEU A 31 -7.11 6.15 -8.53
N TRP A 32 -5.89 5.72 -8.18
CA TRP A 32 -5.70 4.58 -7.26
C TRP A 32 -6.27 4.85 -5.88
N ARG A 33 -6.08 6.07 -5.35
CA ARG A 33 -6.72 6.49 -4.10
C ARG A 33 -8.24 6.39 -4.21
N GLU A 34 -8.86 7.05 -5.18
CA GLU A 34 -10.33 7.05 -5.36
C GLU A 34 -10.91 5.64 -5.61
N PHE A 35 -10.16 4.77 -6.29
CA PHE A 35 -10.54 3.38 -6.51
C PHE A 35 -10.72 2.62 -5.18
N PHE A 36 -9.77 2.73 -4.25
CA PHE A 36 -9.87 2.06 -2.96
C PHE A 36 -10.96 2.65 -2.07
N TYR A 37 -11.11 3.98 -2.02
CA TYR A 37 -12.24 4.62 -1.33
C TYR A 37 -13.59 4.12 -1.84
N THR A 38 -13.76 4.06 -3.17
CA THR A 38 -15.00 3.58 -3.80
C THR A 38 -15.26 2.10 -3.51
N SER A 39 -14.20 1.30 -3.47
CA SER A 39 -14.30 -0.15 -3.20
C SER A 39 -14.63 -0.45 -1.74
N ALA A 40 -14.10 0.34 -0.80
CA ALA A 40 -14.29 0.15 0.62
C ALA A 40 -15.63 0.71 1.15
N THR A 41 -16.17 1.76 0.52
CA THR A 41 -17.28 2.57 1.08
C THR A 41 -18.52 1.80 1.52
N ASN A 42 -18.85 0.67 0.88
CA ASN A 42 -20.03 -0.15 1.18
C ASN A 42 -19.66 -1.55 1.70
N ASN A 43 -18.38 -1.78 2.02
CA ASN A 43 -17.90 -3.06 2.53
C ASN A 43 -17.34 -2.86 3.95
N PRO A 44 -18.13 -3.11 5.01
CA PRO A 44 -17.67 -2.95 6.39
C PRO A 44 -16.57 -3.95 6.79
N ASN A 45 -16.32 -4.99 5.99
CA ASN A 45 -15.28 -5.99 6.21
C ASN A 45 -14.11 -5.83 5.24
N PHE A 46 -13.95 -4.67 4.60
CA PHE A 46 -12.90 -4.46 3.57
C PHE A 46 -11.48 -4.70 4.11
N ASP A 47 -11.27 -4.47 5.40
CA ASP A 47 -10.01 -4.61 6.15
C ASP A 47 -9.77 -6.02 6.72
N ARG A 48 -10.67 -6.98 6.45
CA ARG A 48 -10.59 -8.36 6.96
C ARG A 48 -10.69 -9.38 5.84
N MET A 49 -10.17 -10.59 6.06
CA MET A 49 -10.33 -11.71 5.13
C MET A 49 -11.67 -12.42 5.34
N GLU A 50 -11.93 -12.86 6.58
CA GLU A 50 -13.16 -13.58 6.89
C GLU A 50 -14.38 -12.65 6.78
N GLY A 51 -15.41 -13.11 6.07
CA GLY A 51 -16.63 -12.32 5.85
C GLY A 51 -16.49 -11.18 4.83
N ASN A 52 -15.34 -11.03 4.18
CA ASN A 52 -15.16 -10.05 3.11
C ASN A 52 -15.50 -10.67 1.74
N PRO A 53 -16.56 -10.19 1.06
CA PRO A 53 -17.08 -10.83 -0.16
C PRO A 53 -16.13 -10.78 -1.36
N ILE A 54 -15.12 -9.90 -1.33
CA ILE A 54 -14.13 -9.75 -2.40
C ILE A 54 -12.75 -10.31 -2.03
N CYS A 55 -12.56 -10.78 -0.80
CA CYS A 55 -11.29 -11.33 -0.36
C CYS A 55 -11.25 -12.85 -0.52
N VAL A 56 -10.19 -13.34 -1.17
CA VAL A 56 -9.96 -14.78 -1.30
C VAL A 56 -9.58 -15.34 0.07
N GLN A 57 -10.25 -16.42 0.47
CA GLN A 57 -9.97 -17.11 1.72
C GLN A 57 -8.70 -17.94 1.56
N ILE A 58 -7.63 -17.53 2.23
CA ILE A 58 -6.32 -18.17 2.17
C ILE A 58 -5.96 -18.65 3.58
N PRO A 59 -5.54 -19.92 3.75
CA PRO A 59 -5.11 -20.45 5.03
C PRO A 59 -3.70 -19.93 5.36
N TRP A 60 -3.61 -18.66 5.79
CA TRP A 60 -2.37 -18.05 6.24
C TRP A 60 -1.88 -18.65 7.55
N ASP A 61 -0.57 -18.66 7.75
CA ASP A 61 0.03 -19.17 8.98
C ASP A 61 -0.02 -18.13 10.11
N GLN A 62 -0.09 -18.63 11.34
CA GLN A 62 0.10 -17.83 12.54
C GLN A 62 1.53 -18.00 13.02
N ASN A 63 2.39 -17.03 12.70
CA ASN A 63 3.79 -17.01 13.14
C ASN A 63 4.18 -15.64 13.72
N PRO A 64 3.89 -15.39 15.02
CA PRO A 64 4.17 -14.10 15.66
C PRO A 64 5.66 -13.72 15.66
N GLU A 65 6.56 -14.70 15.74
CA GLU A 65 8.00 -14.44 15.73
C GLU A 65 8.46 -13.94 14.36
N ALA A 66 8.03 -14.60 13.28
CA ALA A 66 8.35 -14.16 11.92
C ALA A 66 7.72 -12.80 11.61
N LEU A 67 6.50 -12.54 12.07
CA LEU A 67 5.85 -11.23 11.96
C LEU A 67 6.68 -10.15 12.67
N ALA A 68 7.12 -10.39 13.91
CA ALA A 68 7.93 -9.44 14.66
C ALA A 68 9.27 -9.14 13.97
N LYS A 69 9.95 -10.19 13.46
CA LYS A 69 11.18 -10.02 12.67
C LYS A 69 10.96 -9.17 11.43
N TRP A 70 9.84 -9.36 10.72
CA TRP A 70 9.50 -8.53 9.57
C TRP A 70 9.18 -7.08 9.97
N ALA A 71 8.31 -6.88 10.96
CA ALA A 71 7.88 -5.56 11.40
C ALA A 71 9.05 -4.71 11.93
N GLU A 72 10.03 -5.34 12.58
CA GLU A 72 11.20 -4.68 13.15
C GLU A 72 12.40 -4.60 12.21
N GLY A 73 12.30 -5.13 10.98
CA GLY A 73 13.43 -5.11 10.03
C GLY A 73 14.59 -6.02 10.45
N ARG A 74 14.30 -7.21 10.99
CA ARG A 74 15.25 -8.23 11.46
C ARG A 74 15.09 -9.58 10.74
N THR A 75 14.73 -9.55 9.46
CA THR A 75 14.42 -10.75 8.64
C THR A 75 15.66 -11.53 8.19
N GLY A 76 16.85 -10.96 8.35
CA GLY A 76 18.08 -11.47 7.73
C GLY A 76 18.28 -11.07 6.27
N PHE A 77 17.28 -10.47 5.61
CA PHE A 77 17.39 -9.94 4.25
C PHE A 77 17.62 -8.43 4.27
N PRO A 78 18.84 -7.94 3.92
CA PRO A 78 19.18 -6.52 4.05
C PRO A 78 18.22 -5.57 3.32
N TRP A 79 17.73 -5.97 2.15
CA TRP A 79 16.75 -5.18 1.38
C TRP A 79 15.43 -4.97 2.13
N ILE A 80 14.84 -6.04 2.68
CA ILE A 80 13.59 -5.98 3.44
C ILE A 80 13.80 -5.19 4.73
N ASN A 81 14.91 -5.43 5.42
CA ASN A 81 15.26 -4.74 6.67
C ASN A 81 15.42 -3.23 6.47
N ALA A 82 16.08 -2.81 5.39
CA ALA A 82 16.26 -1.40 5.07
C ALA A 82 14.91 -0.70 4.82
N ILE A 83 14.01 -1.35 4.08
CA ILE A 83 12.67 -0.80 3.81
C ILE A 83 11.86 -0.66 5.11
N MET A 84 11.82 -1.71 5.93
CA MET A 84 11.05 -1.68 7.18
C MET A 84 11.64 -0.69 8.19
N THR A 85 12.97 -0.54 8.20
CA THR A 85 13.65 0.51 8.99
C THR A 85 13.27 1.90 8.50
N GLN A 86 13.31 2.15 7.19
CA GLN A 86 12.90 3.44 6.61
C GLN A 86 11.45 3.76 6.95
N LEU A 87 10.54 2.80 6.78
CA LEU A 87 9.14 2.95 7.12
C LEU A 87 8.96 3.39 8.59
N ARG A 88 9.69 2.74 9.51
CA ARG A 88 9.61 3.07 10.94
C ARG A 88 10.21 4.43 11.29
N GLN A 89 11.27 4.85 10.61
CA GLN A 89 11.98 6.09 10.91
C GLN A 89 11.33 7.32 10.26
N GLU A 90 10.83 7.18 9.04
CA GLU A 90 10.40 8.29 8.19
C GLU A 90 8.89 8.28 7.92
N GLY A 91 8.22 7.15 8.17
CA GLY A 91 6.79 6.99 7.96
C GLY A 91 6.36 6.93 6.49
N TRP A 92 7.31 6.85 5.55
CA TRP A 92 7.02 6.72 4.13
C TRP A 92 8.04 5.83 3.43
N ILE A 93 7.56 5.00 2.50
CA ILE A 93 8.39 4.19 1.62
C ILE A 93 7.81 4.17 0.20
N HIS A 94 8.69 4.14 -0.79
CA HIS A 94 8.30 4.09 -2.19
C HIS A 94 7.38 2.91 -2.52
N HIS A 95 6.43 3.06 -3.45
CA HIS A 95 5.44 2.02 -3.77
C HIS A 95 6.05 0.65 -4.13
N ARG A 96 7.19 0.62 -4.83
CA ARG A 96 7.91 -0.64 -5.10
C ARG A 96 8.49 -1.29 -3.86
N ALA A 97 8.89 -0.49 -2.87
CA ALA A 97 9.35 -0.99 -1.58
C ALA A 97 8.18 -1.59 -0.80
N ARG A 98 7.00 -0.94 -0.82
CA ARG A 98 5.75 -1.52 -0.28
C ARG A 98 5.44 -2.88 -0.91
N HIS A 99 5.53 -3.00 -2.24
CA HIS A 99 5.33 -4.27 -2.92
C HIS A 99 6.31 -5.35 -2.47
N ALA A 100 7.60 -4.99 -2.31
CA ALA A 100 8.62 -5.95 -1.89
C ALA A 100 8.33 -6.51 -0.49
N VAL A 101 8.10 -5.64 0.50
CA VAL A 101 7.87 -6.08 1.89
C VAL A 101 6.52 -6.76 2.09
N ALA A 102 5.48 -6.33 1.36
CA ALA A 102 4.18 -6.99 1.38
C ALA A 102 4.23 -8.38 0.74
N CYS A 103 4.94 -8.53 -0.39
CA CYS A 103 5.15 -9.83 -1.03
C CYS A 103 5.92 -10.76 -0.10
N PHE A 104 7.03 -10.28 0.49
CA PHE A 104 7.84 -11.06 1.42
C PHE A 104 7.03 -11.58 2.61
N LEU A 105 6.21 -10.72 3.24
CA LEU A 105 5.37 -11.12 4.36
C LEU A 105 4.31 -12.16 3.98
N THR A 106 3.68 -12.00 2.83
CA THR A 106 2.48 -12.75 2.45
C THR A 106 2.84 -13.94 1.54
N ARG A 107 2.52 -13.84 0.25
CA ARG A 107 2.61 -14.90 -0.75
C ARG A 107 4.03 -15.23 -1.24
N GLY A 108 5.03 -14.47 -0.81
CA GLY A 108 6.42 -14.61 -1.25
C GLY A 108 7.19 -15.59 -0.39
N ASP A 109 7.30 -15.30 0.91
CA ASP A 109 8.27 -15.97 1.77
C ASP A 109 7.68 -16.43 3.12
N LEU A 110 7.00 -15.55 3.86
CA LEU A 110 6.61 -15.87 5.25
C LEU A 110 5.21 -16.49 5.41
N TRP A 111 4.37 -16.43 4.38
CA TRP A 111 2.99 -16.95 4.39
C TRP A 111 2.11 -16.44 5.56
N ILE A 112 2.35 -15.19 5.99
CA ILE A 112 1.57 -14.53 7.04
C ILE A 112 0.45 -13.70 6.41
N SER A 113 -0.69 -13.60 7.11
CA SER A 113 -1.86 -12.85 6.63
C SER A 113 -1.52 -11.38 6.33
N TRP A 114 -2.07 -10.88 5.22
CA TRP A 114 -2.00 -9.48 4.84
C TRP A 114 -2.63 -8.56 5.91
N GLU A 115 -3.58 -9.04 6.71
CA GLU A 115 -4.19 -8.29 7.82
C GLU A 115 -3.14 -7.90 8.87
N SER A 116 -2.16 -8.76 9.14
CA SER A 116 -1.07 -8.46 10.07
C SER A 116 -0.13 -7.39 9.51
N GLY A 117 0.16 -7.46 8.21
CA GLY A 117 0.95 -6.43 7.52
C GLY A 117 0.24 -5.09 7.46
N MET A 118 -1.08 -5.11 7.22
CA MET A 118 -1.95 -3.92 7.22
C MET A 118 -1.87 -3.18 8.56
N LYS A 119 -1.99 -3.88 9.69
CA LYS A 119 -1.88 -3.25 11.03
C LYS A 119 -0.53 -2.57 11.28
N VAL A 120 0.57 -3.19 10.82
CA VAL A 120 1.91 -2.57 10.92
C VAL A 120 2.01 -1.33 10.04
N PHE A 121 1.39 -1.36 8.85
CA PHE A 121 1.37 -0.20 7.97
C PHE A 121 0.47 0.90 8.53
N GLU A 122 -0.68 0.58 9.12
CA GLU A 122 -1.57 1.54 9.78
C GLU A 122 -0.87 2.29 10.92
N GLU A 123 -0.01 1.60 11.69
CA GLU A 123 0.76 2.22 12.77
C GLU A 123 1.88 3.16 12.26
N LEU A 124 2.55 2.81 11.15
CA LEU A 124 3.79 3.46 10.73
C LEU A 124 3.67 4.37 9.51
N LEU A 125 2.72 4.11 8.60
CA LEU A 125 2.68 4.71 7.28
C LEU A 125 1.83 5.99 7.26
N LEU A 126 2.47 7.13 7.00
CA LEU A 126 1.85 8.46 7.04
C LEU A 126 0.75 8.69 6.00
N ASP A 127 0.74 7.91 4.92
CA ASP A 127 -0.22 8.01 3.83
C ASP A 127 -1.13 6.77 3.72
N ALA A 128 -1.31 6.03 4.82
CA ALA A 128 -2.34 5.01 4.95
C ALA A 128 -3.67 5.63 5.41
N ASP A 129 -4.78 5.18 4.83
CA ASP A 129 -6.16 5.59 5.13
C ASP A 129 -7.15 4.41 5.02
#